data_AF-A0A0P7DR74-F1
#
_entry.id   AF-A0A0P7DR74-F1
#
_cell.length_a   1.000
_cell.length_b   1.000
_cell.length_c   1.000
_cell.angle_alpha   90.00
_cell.angle_beta   90.00
_cell.angle_gamma   90.00
#
_symmetry.space_group_name_H-M   'P 1'
#
loop_
_entity.id
_entity.type
_entity.pdbx_description
1 polymer ?
#
loop_
_entity_poly.entity_id
_entity_poly.type
_entity_poly.pdbx_seq_one_letter_code
_entity_poly.pdbx_strand_id
1 'polypeptide(L)' 'MDIILLAYLVIFALFGTAASYFVRYIYAYWVHNTMQVKYIYKAGICIISVVIVSGLIALFT' A
#
# COMPACT_ATOMS: atom_id res chain seq x y z
N MET A 1 -11.77 21.09 3.13
CA MET A 1 -10.65 21.19 2.16
C MET A 1 -9.36 20.62 2.76
N ASP A 2 -9.03 20.93 4.02
CA ASP A 2 -7.83 20.42 4.70
C ASP A 2 -7.85 18.90 4.98
N ILE A 3 -9.00 18.35 5.37
CA ILE A 3 -9.15 16.92 5.68
C ILE A 3 -8.95 16.03 4.45
N ILE A 4 -9.38 16.50 3.28
CA ILE A 4 -9.25 15.78 1.99
C ILE A 4 -7.79 15.74 1.55
N LEU A 5 -7.08 16.88 1.66
CA LEU A 5 -5.63 16.96 1.41
C LEU A 5 -4.84 16.03 2.34
N LEU A 6 -5.21 15.97 3.61
CA LEU A 6 -4.59 15.08 4.59
C LEU A 6 -4.85 13.61 4.23
N ALA A 7 -6.04 13.27 3.76
CA ALA A 7 -6.36 11.92 3.30
C ALA A 7 -5.55 11.52 2.05
N TYR A 8 -5.37 12.43 1.08
CA TYR A 8 -4.48 12.20 -0.08
C TYR A 8 -3.01 12.01 0.34
N LEU A 9 -2.55 12.77 1.34
CA LEU A 9 -1.20 12.61 1.88
C LEU A 9 -1.00 11.21 2.52
N VAL A 10 -2.00 10.73 3.24
CA VAL A 10 -2.01 9.38 3.83
C VAL A 10 -2.00 8.30 2.74
N ILE A 11 -2.80 8.47 1.69
CA ILE A 11 -2.80 7.55 0.53
C ILE A 11 -1.43 7.52 -0.14
N PHE A 12 -0.79 8.67 -0.34
CA PHE A 12 0.54 8.76 -0.92
C PHE A 12 1.60 8.02 -0.07
N ALA A 13 1.57 8.19 1.26
CA ALA A 13 2.46 7.49 2.18
C ALA A 13 2.23 5.96 2.16
N LEU A 14 0.98 5.51 2.16
CA LEU A 14 0.61 4.09 2.05
C LEU A 14 1.07 3.48 0.71
N PHE A 15 0.99 4.25 -0.37
CA PHE A 15 1.46 3.79 -1.68
C PHE A 15 2.99 3.64 -1.71
N GLY A 16 3.74 4.58 -1.15
CA GLY A 16 5.20 4.50 -1.04
C GLY A 16 5.67 3.32 -0.17
N THR A 17 4.97 3.04 0.93
CA THR A 17 5.27 1.87 1.77
C THR A 17 4.93 0.56 1.06
N ALA A 18 3.80 0.48 0.36
CA ALA A 18 3.44 -0.69 -0.45
C ALA A 18 4.48 -0.97 -1.56
N ALA A 19 4.93 0.06 -2.28
CA ALA A 19 5.96 -0.06 -3.30
C ALA A 19 7.30 -0.56 -2.73
N SER A 20 7.68 -0.05 -1.55
CA SER A 20 8.90 -0.50 -0.86
C SER A 20 8.83 -1.98 -0.46
N TYR A 21 7.68 -2.46 0.02
CA TYR A 21 7.47 -3.88 0.31
C TYR A 21 7.42 -4.73 -0.96
N PHE A 22 6.88 -4.20 -2.06
CA PHE A 22 6.83 -4.89 -3.35
C PHE A 22 8.24 -5.09 -3.94
N VAL A 23 9.09 -4.07 -3.91
CA VAL A 23 10.49 -4.17 -4.35
C VAL A 23 11.27 -5.17 -3.50
N ARG A 24 11.09 -5.15 -2.17
CA ARG A 24 11.72 -6.15 -1.28
C ARG A 24 11.24 -7.57 -1.58
N TYR A 25 9.97 -7.74 -1.93
CA TYR A 25 9.43 -9.04 -2.34
C TYR A 25 10.05 -9.51 -3.66
N ILE A 26 10.11 -8.66 -4.68
CA ILE A 26 10.75 -8.98 -5.96
C ILE A 26 12.23 -9.31 -5.76
N TYR A 27 12.95 -8.53 -4.94
CA TYR A 27 14.35 -8.77 -4.64
C TYR A 27 14.56 -10.12 -3.95
N ALA A 28 13.77 -10.43 -2.92
CA ALA A 28 13.83 -11.71 -2.23
C ALA A 28 13.44 -12.90 -3.15
N TYR A 29 12.48 -12.69 -4.05
CA TYR A 29 12.05 -13.69 -5.02
C TYR A 29 13.13 -13.98 -6.06
N TRP A 30 13.75 -12.94 -6.63
CA TRP A 30 14.76 -13.08 -7.67
C TRP A 30 16.12 -13.55 -7.13
N VAL A 31 16.54 -13.06 -5.96
CA VAL A 31 17.87 -13.39 -5.39
C VAL A 31 17.84 -14.66 -4.56
N HIS A 32 16.79 -14.89 -3.77
CA HIS A 32 16.77 -15.97 -2.78
C HIS A 32 15.91 -17.17 -3.22
N ASN A 33 15.15 -17.07 -4.32
CA ASN A 33 14.26 -18.10 -4.86
C ASN A 33 13.23 -18.68 -3.86
N THR A 34 13.10 -18.07 -2.67
CA THR A 34 12.13 -18.43 -1.65
C THR A 34 10.92 -17.51 -1.76
N MET A 35 9.74 -18.05 -2.06
CA MET A 35 8.48 -17.30 -1.98
C MET A 35 8.13 -17.02 -0.52
N GLN A 36 8.69 -15.96 0.05
CA GLN A 36 8.22 -15.44 1.34
C GLN A 36 6.93 -14.65 1.12
N VAL A 37 5.82 -15.39 1.02
CA VAL A 37 4.43 -14.89 0.84
C VAL A 37 4.04 -13.82 1.87
N LYS A 38 4.72 -13.80 3.01
CA LYS A 38 4.54 -12.87 4.13
C LYS A 38 4.70 -11.40 3.74
N TYR A 39 5.58 -11.08 2.78
CA TYR A 39 5.77 -9.70 2.31
C TYR A 39 4.71 -9.26 1.31
N ILE A 40 4.28 -10.17 0.42
CA ILE A 40 3.17 -9.93 -0.50
C ILE A 40 1.86 -9.68 0.26
N TYR A 41 1.64 -10.42 1.35
CA TYR A 41 0.44 -10.28 2.17
C TYR A 41 0.38 -8.91 2.86
N LYS A 42 1.53 -8.42 3.36
CA LYS A 42 1.63 -7.06 3.93
C LYS A 42 1.43 -5.95 2.89
N ALA A 43 1.98 -6.12 1.69
CA ALA A 43 1.75 -5.19 0.59
C ALA A 43 0.27 -5.17 0.17
N GLY A 44 -0.37 -6.34 0.09
CA GLY A 44 -1.80 -6.48 -0.18
C GLY A 44 -2.67 -5.77 0.86
N ILE A 45 -2.37 -5.91 2.15
CA ILE A 45 -3.08 -5.18 3.23
C ILE A 45 -2.92 -3.66 3.10
N CYS A 46 -1.74 -3.16 2.70
CA CYS A 46 -1.56 -1.73 2.43
C CYS A 46 -2.41 -1.24 1.26
N ILE A 47 -2.55 -2.05 0.20
CA ILE A 47 -3.39 -1.69 -0.94
C ILE A 47 -4.87 -1.71 -0.55
N ILE A 48 -5.33 -2.73 0.19
CA ILE A 48 -6.73 -2.81 0.64
C ILE A 48 -7.09 -1.62 1.53
N SER A 49 -6.19 -1.22 2.43
CA SER A 49 -6.42 -0.03 3.28
C SER A 49 -6.50 1.27 2.46
N VAL A 50 -5.69 1.42 1.39
CA VAL A 50 -5.83 2.55 0.46
C VAL A 50 -7.19 2.55 -0.25
N VAL A 51 -7.68 1.40 -0.71
CA VAL A 51 -8.98 1.30 -1.37
C VAL A 51 -10.11 1.69 -0.42
N ILE A 52 -10.06 1.25 0.84
CA ILE A 52 -11.07 1.62 1.85
C ILE A 52 -11.07 3.12 2.10
N VAL A 53 -9.89 3.74 2.29
CA VAL A 53 -9.77 5.18 2.50
C VAL A 53 -10.27 5.96 1.28
N SER A 54 -9.91 5.54 0.08
CA SER A 54 -10.38 6.16 -1.16
C SER A 54 -11.89 6.04 -1.35
N GLY A 55 -12.48 4.89 -1.01
CA GLY A 55 -13.92 4.69 -1.04
C GLY A 55 -14.66 5.55 -0.01
N LEU A 56 -14.09 5.72 1.18
CA LEU A 56 -14.63 6.62 2.19
C LEU A 56 -14.63 8.08 1.70
N ILE A 57 -13.52 8.56 1.13
CA ILE A 57 -13.44 9.92 0.58
C ILE A 57 -14.51 10.12 -0.51
N ALA A 58 -14.67 9.14 -1.41
CA ALA A 58 -15.67 9.21 -2.48
C ALA A 58 -17.12 9.17 -1.99
N LEU A 59 -17.38 8.57 -0.82
CA LEU A 59 -18.71 8.50 -0.22
C LEU A 59 -19.04 9.78 0.60
N PHE A 60 -18.04 10.47 1.11
CA PHE A 60 -18.18 11.68 1.92
C PHE A 60 -17.99 13.00 1.14
N THR A 61 -17.62 12.94 -0.15
CA THR A 61 -17.50 14.11 -1.05
C THR A 61 -18.64 14.20 -2.04
#